data_AF-H0E650-F1
#
_entry.id   AF-H0E650-F1
#
_cell.length_a   1.000
_cell.length_b   1.000
_cell.length_c   1.000
_cell.angle_alpha   90.00
_cell.angle_beta   90.00
_cell.angle_gamma   90.00
#
_symmetry.space_group_name_H-M   'P 1'
#
loop_
_entity.id
_entity.type
_entity.pdbx_description
1 polymer ?
#
loop_
_entity_poly.entity_id
_entity_poly.type
_entity_poly.pdbx_seq_one_letter_code
_entity_poly.pdbx_strand_id
1 'polypeptide(L)'
;MAVTRSQYREELLELERATLGALDFVARQVERVTEALEQQDVELGTFVMADDDRIDGRYLEVNQGVLSLFALQAPVAGDLRLVASLLHTAKHFERMGDQCVNIAKLIPLTGNDPPRRAEVLEPILRMGILARDEVVQCRQALELRDVDLALDLVRRDQELNELNREIFRLAIDLGDDIDTREWLMTMTMVARAFERIGDNAVDIGEQVVFIVEGPSPEFGESATRAFRRAQRGGLGPARPGGLGTGPADGPAPGDAPPSDDGPGTPPSA
;
A
#
# COMPACT_ATOMS: atom_id res chain seq x y z
N MET A 1 11.39 -25.16 -35.14
CA MET A 1 10.14 -24.82 -35.86
C MET A 1 9.90 -23.34 -35.67
N ALA A 2 9.63 -22.57 -36.73
CA ALA A 2 9.32 -21.15 -36.59
C ALA A 2 7.99 -21.03 -35.84
N VAL A 3 8.03 -20.49 -34.62
CA VAL A 3 6.82 -20.23 -33.83
C VAL A 3 5.97 -19.21 -34.60
N THR A 4 4.68 -19.51 -34.72
CA THR A 4 3.78 -18.67 -35.50
C THR A 4 3.33 -17.46 -34.67
N ARG A 5 3.08 -16.33 -35.32
CA ARG A 5 2.56 -15.12 -34.66
C ARG A 5 1.23 -15.36 -33.92
N SER A 6 0.45 -16.35 -34.35
CA SER A 6 -0.76 -16.79 -33.65
C SER A 6 -0.45 -17.47 -32.33
N GLN A 7 0.52 -18.39 -32.32
CA GLN A 7 0.93 -19.09 -31.10
C GLN A 7 1.49 -18.12 -30.06
N TYR A 8 2.31 -17.16 -30.47
CA TYR A 8 2.79 -16.10 -29.58
C TYR A 8 1.66 -15.32 -28.90
N ARG A 9 0.64 -14.93 -29.67
CA ARG A 9 -0.51 -14.19 -29.13
C ARG A 9 -1.32 -15.03 -28.16
N GLU A 10 -1.46 -16.32 -28.43
CA GLU A 10 -2.16 -17.24 -27.55
C GLU A 10 -1.42 -17.41 -26.21
N GLU A 11 -0.10 -17.65 -26.24
CA GLU A 11 0.74 -17.73 -25.05
C GLU A 11 0.68 -16.43 -24.22
N LEU A 12 0.71 -15.26 -24.87
CA LEU A 12 0.57 -13.97 -24.18
C LEU A 12 -0.79 -13.82 -23.50
N LEU A 13 -1.88 -14.18 -24.19
CA LEU A 13 -3.23 -14.16 -23.63
C LEU A 13 -3.41 -15.16 -22.48
N GLU A 14 -2.70 -16.28 -22.50
CA GLU A 14 -2.68 -17.24 -21.39
C GLU A 14 -2.01 -16.64 -20.16
N LEU A 15 -0.86 -15.96 -20.32
CA LEU A 15 -0.19 -15.29 -19.20
C LEU A 15 -1.03 -14.19 -18.60
N GLU A 16 -1.67 -13.36 -19.43
CA GLU A 16 -2.61 -12.34 -18.94
C GLU A 16 -3.75 -12.96 -18.12
N ARG A 17 -4.35 -14.04 -18.62
CA ARG A 17 -5.43 -14.76 -17.91
C ARG A 17 -4.93 -15.36 -16.60
N ALA A 18 -3.71 -15.92 -16.58
CA ALA A 18 -3.11 -16.45 -15.36
C ALA A 18 -2.87 -15.35 -14.32
N THR A 19 -2.37 -14.18 -14.74
CA THR A 19 -2.18 -13.01 -13.87
C THR A 19 -3.50 -12.49 -13.31
N LEU A 20 -4.53 -12.30 -14.14
CA LEU A 20 -5.84 -11.86 -13.67
C LEU A 20 -6.48 -12.86 -12.70
N GLY A 21 -6.34 -14.17 -12.99
CA GLY A 21 -6.80 -15.23 -12.11
C GLY A 21 -6.06 -15.28 -10.77
N ALA A 22 -4.78 -14.90 -10.73
CA ALA A 22 -4.02 -14.77 -9.49
C ALA A 22 -4.55 -13.64 -8.60
N LEU A 23 -4.89 -12.48 -9.19
CA LEU A 23 -5.52 -11.39 -8.45
C LEU A 23 -6.90 -11.76 -7.91
N ASP A 24 -7.67 -12.56 -8.64
CA ASP A 24 -8.93 -13.14 -8.13
C ASP A 24 -8.72 -14.12 -6.96
N PHE A 25 -7.57 -14.81 -6.91
CA PHE A 25 -7.21 -15.63 -5.75
C PHE A 25 -6.83 -14.76 -4.56
N VAL A 26 -6.00 -13.73 -4.76
CA VAL A 26 -5.62 -12.78 -3.71
C VAL A 26 -6.86 -12.14 -3.08
N ALA A 27 -7.78 -11.59 -3.88
CA ALA A 27 -8.99 -10.93 -3.34
C ALA A 27 -9.80 -11.86 -2.41
N ARG A 28 -9.90 -13.15 -2.75
CA ARG A 28 -10.55 -14.16 -1.91
C ARG A 28 -9.74 -14.53 -0.67
N GLN A 29 -8.41 -14.56 -0.76
CA GLN A 29 -7.55 -14.77 0.41
C GLN A 29 -7.69 -13.62 1.42
N VAL A 30 -7.72 -12.38 0.94
CA VAL A 30 -7.93 -11.19 1.79
C VAL A 30 -9.28 -11.27 2.51
N GLU A 31 -10.35 -11.63 1.78
CA GLU A 31 -11.69 -11.83 2.36
C GLU A 31 -11.68 -12.90 3.46
N ARG A 32 -11.13 -14.09 3.16
CA ARG A 32 -11.07 -15.21 4.11
C ARG A 32 -10.20 -14.93 5.33
N VAL A 33 -9.06 -14.26 5.17
CA VAL A 33 -8.20 -13.95 6.31
C VAL A 33 -8.82 -12.87 7.20
N THR A 34 -9.62 -11.97 6.62
CA THR A 34 -10.41 -11.01 7.37
C THR A 34 -11.50 -11.71 8.17
N GLU A 35 -12.21 -12.68 7.58
CA GLU A 35 -13.19 -13.52 8.28
C GLU A 35 -12.53 -14.35 9.40
N ALA A 36 -11.39 -14.97 9.12
CA ALA A 36 -10.64 -15.74 10.11
C ALA A 36 -10.23 -14.89 11.31
N LEU A 37 -9.82 -13.64 11.06
CA LEU A 37 -9.50 -12.68 12.11
C LEU A 37 -10.74 -12.27 12.91
N GLU A 38 -11.85 -11.96 12.23
CA GLU A 38 -13.12 -11.58 12.86
C GLU A 38 -13.68 -12.69 13.75
N GLN A 39 -13.57 -13.94 13.32
CA GLN A 39 -14.12 -15.09 14.05
C GLN A 39 -13.11 -15.73 15.01
N GLN A 40 -11.84 -15.29 14.97
CA GLN A 40 -10.70 -15.97 15.59
C GLN A 40 -10.59 -17.45 15.16
N ASP A 41 -10.90 -17.71 13.90
CA ASP A 41 -10.91 -19.05 13.35
C ASP A 41 -9.49 -19.45 12.90
N VAL A 42 -8.82 -20.21 13.76
CA VAL A 42 -7.48 -20.77 13.49
C VAL A 42 -7.51 -21.81 12.37
N GLU A 43 -8.61 -22.55 12.22
CA GLU A 43 -8.77 -23.53 11.14
C GLU A 43 -8.87 -22.82 9.79
N LEU A 44 -9.71 -21.79 9.69
CA LEU A 44 -9.80 -20.95 8.49
C LEU A 44 -8.47 -20.27 8.18
N GLY A 45 -7.75 -19.76 9.19
CA GLY A 45 -6.39 -19.25 9.02
C GLY A 45 -5.43 -20.29 8.43
N THR A 46 -5.52 -21.55 8.88
CA THR A 46 -4.71 -22.65 8.34
C THR A 46 -5.06 -22.94 6.87
N PHE A 47 -6.34 -22.85 6.50
CA PHE A 47 -6.76 -22.97 5.10
C PHE A 47 -6.22 -21.84 4.23
N VAL A 48 -6.21 -20.59 4.71
CA VAL A 48 -5.57 -19.46 4.00
C VAL A 48 -4.09 -19.76 3.75
N MET A 49 -3.37 -20.24 4.76
CA MET A 49 -1.95 -20.59 4.60
C MET A 49 -1.72 -21.68 3.55
N ALA A 50 -2.61 -22.68 3.47
CA ALA A 50 -2.48 -23.76 2.49
C ALA A 50 -2.92 -23.34 1.06
N ASP A 51 -3.89 -22.45 0.94
CA ASP A 51 -4.38 -21.99 -0.37
C ASP A 51 -3.39 -21.03 -1.07
N ASP A 52 -2.42 -20.48 -0.33
CA ASP A 52 -1.37 -19.59 -0.87
C ASP A 52 -0.44 -20.29 -1.88
N ASP A 53 -0.25 -21.61 -1.77
CA ASP A 53 0.49 -22.43 -2.76
C ASP A 53 -0.06 -22.24 -4.19
N ARG A 54 -1.35 -21.90 -4.33
CA ARG A 54 -1.97 -21.63 -5.62
C ARG A 54 -1.49 -20.31 -6.22
N ILE A 55 -1.27 -19.29 -5.38
CA ILE A 55 -0.73 -17.99 -5.81
C ILE A 55 0.73 -18.16 -6.21
N ASP A 56 1.52 -18.88 -5.41
CA ASP A 56 2.90 -19.25 -5.74
C ASP A 56 3.00 -20.00 -7.07
N GLY A 57 2.10 -20.97 -7.28
CA GLY A 57 1.99 -21.69 -8.55
C GLY A 57 1.73 -20.75 -9.73
N ARG A 58 0.84 -19.76 -9.59
CA ARG A 58 0.58 -18.75 -10.63
C ARG A 58 1.77 -17.82 -10.85
N TYR A 59 2.48 -17.44 -9.80
CA TYR A 59 3.71 -16.67 -9.91
C TYR A 59 4.75 -17.41 -10.75
N LEU A 60 4.98 -18.69 -10.45
CA LEU A 60 5.91 -19.52 -11.20
C LEU A 60 5.49 -19.70 -12.67
N GLU A 61 4.20 -19.95 -12.91
CA GLU A 61 3.63 -20.06 -14.26
C GLU A 61 3.87 -18.79 -15.08
N VAL A 62 3.50 -17.62 -14.54
CA VAL A 62 3.68 -16.33 -15.22
C VAL A 62 5.16 -16.04 -15.46
N ASN A 63 6.01 -16.25 -14.45
CA ASN A 63 7.44 -16.00 -14.55
C ASN A 63 8.10 -16.88 -15.63
N GLN A 64 7.81 -18.19 -15.63
CA GLN A 64 8.35 -19.12 -16.64
C GLN A 64 7.83 -18.80 -18.04
N GLY A 65 6.54 -18.47 -18.18
CA GLY A 65 5.97 -18.08 -19.47
C GLY A 65 6.58 -16.80 -20.03
N VAL A 66 6.76 -15.77 -19.20
CA VAL A 66 7.46 -14.52 -19.58
C VAL A 66 8.88 -14.81 -20.07
N LEU A 67 9.65 -15.62 -19.33
CA LEU A 67 11.02 -15.97 -19.73
C LEU A 67 11.04 -16.77 -21.04
N SER A 68 10.08 -17.67 -21.24
CA SER A 68 9.89 -18.40 -22.49
C SER A 68 9.60 -17.45 -23.65
N LEU A 69 8.73 -16.46 -23.46
CA LEU A 69 8.44 -15.45 -24.47
C LEU A 69 9.69 -14.63 -24.82
N PHE A 70 10.52 -14.25 -23.85
CA PHE A 70 11.77 -13.54 -24.14
C PHE A 70 12.81 -14.40 -24.86
N ALA A 71 12.85 -15.71 -24.57
CA ALA A 71 13.83 -16.61 -25.16
C ALA A 71 13.45 -17.03 -26.59
N LEU A 72 12.15 -17.25 -26.83
CA LEU A 72 11.64 -17.79 -28.09
C LEU A 72 11.16 -16.72 -29.06
N GLN A 73 10.78 -15.56 -28.53
CA GLN A 73 10.21 -14.45 -29.30
C GLN A 73 11.07 -13.20 -29.08
N ALA A 74 11.03 -12.27 -30.02
CA ALA A 74 11.58 -10.93 -29.85
C ALA A 74 10.41 -9.94 -29.76
N PRO A 75 9.74 -9.81 -28.58
CA PRO A 75 8.64 -8.87 -28.41
C PRO A 75 9.08 -7.46 -28.81
N VAL A 76 8.26 -6.77 -29.59
CA VAL A 76 8.53 -5.40 -30.04
C VAL A 76 7.70 -4.41 -29.21
N ALA A 77 8.31 -3.29 -28.84
CA ALA A 77 7.74 -2.13 -28.13
C ALA A 77 6.52 -2.41 -27.22
N GLY A 78 5.30 -2.41 -27.78
CA GLY A 78 4.05 -2.62 -27.04
C GLY A 78 3.99 -3.96 -26.31
N ASP A 79 4.33 -5.05 -27.00
CA ASP A 79 4.25 -6.39 -26.42
C ASP A 79 5.36 -6.59 -25.36
N LEU A 80 6.52 -5.96 -25.55
CA LEU A 80 7.60 -5.96 -24.56
C LEU A 80 7.17 -5.30 -23.25
N ARG A 81 6.47 -4.15 -23.33
CA ARG A 81 5.94 -3.47 -22.13
C ARG A 81 4.96 -4.35 -21.38
N LEU A 82 4.04 -4.98 -22.11
CA LEU A 82 3.06 -5.87 -21.51
C LEU A 82 3.73 -7.07 -20.81
N VAL A 83 4.62 -7.78 -21.50
CA VAL A 83 5.33 -8.94 -20.94
C VAL A 83 6.15 -8.55 -19.70
N ALA A 84 6.83 -7.40 -19.73
CA ALA A 84 7.55 -6.89 -18.57
C ALA A 84 6.60 -6.54 -17.40
N SER A 85 5.49 -5.86 -17.67
CA SER A 85 4.51 -5.51 -16.65
C SER A 85 3.82 -6.72 -16.03
N LEU A 86 3.58 -7.80 -16.79
CA LEU A 86 3.08 -9.06 -16.25
C LEU A 86 4.06 -9.68 -15.26
N LEU A 87 5.37 -9.62 -15.54
CA LEU A 87 6.40 -10.09 -14.61
C LEU A 87 6.42 -9.30 -13.31
N HIS A 88 6.35 -7.97 -13.41
CA HIS A 88 6.28 -7.10 -12.22
C HIS A 88 5.00 -7.35 -11.42
N THR A 89 3.85 -7.39 -12.09
CA THR A 89 2.54 -7.70 -11.48
C THR A 89 2.57 -9.04 -10.77
N ALA A 90 3.25 -10.04 -11.36
CA ALA A 90 3.37 -11.35 -10.74
C ALA A 90 4.05 -11.30 -9.37
N LYS A 91 5.09 -10.49 -9.22
CA LYS A 91 5.74 -10.32 -7.93
C LYS A 91 4.84 -9.58 -6.93
N HIS A 92 4.03 -8.64 -7.37
CA HIS A 92 3.12 -7.91 -6.49
C HIS A 92 1.98 -8.79 -5.97
N PHE A 93 1.35 -9.62 -6.81
CA PHE A 93 0.28 -10.51 -6.32
C PHE A 93 0.81 -11.59 -5.37
N GLU A 94 2.04 -12.08 -5.56
CA GLU A 94 2.66 -13.05 -4.64
C GLU A 94 2.90 -12.42 -3.27
N ARG A 95 3.42 -11.19 -3.25
CA ARG A 95 3.60 -10.42 -2.00
C ARG A 95 2.29 -10.15 -1.26
N MET A 96 1.17 -9.98 -1.99
CA MET A 96 -0.15 -9.84 -1.38
C MET A 96 -0.61 -11.16 -0.73
N GLY A 97 -0.38 -12.30 -1.40
CA GLY A 97 -0.60 -13.64 -0.83
C GLY A 97 0.19 -13.83 0.47
N ASP A 98 1.49 -13.52 0.45
CA ASP A 98 2.37 -13.53 1.62
C ASP A 98 1.81 -12.69 2.78
N GLN A 99 1.22 -11.52 2.51
CA GLN A 99 0.60 -10.70 3.56
C GLN A 99 -0.63 -11.41 4.18
N CYS A 100 -1.45 -12.08 3.37
CA CYS A 100 -2.57 -12.88 3.87
C CYS A 100 -2.07 -14.01 4.78
N VAL A 101 -1.01 -14.72 4.37
CA VAL A 101 -0.36 -15.76 5.18
C VAL A 101 0.18 -15.19 6.48
N ASN A 102 0.79 -14.01 6.45
CA ASN A 102 1.31 -13.36 7.65
C ASN A 102 0.18 -13.04 8.64
N ILE A 103 -0.95 -12.52 8.18
CA ILE A 103 -2.12 -12.26 9.05
C ILE A 103 -2.63 -13.59 9.64
N ALA A 104 -2.78 -14.63 8.81
CA ALA A 104 -3.26 -15.94 9.26
C ALA A 104 -2.36 -16.54 10.36
N LYS A 105 -1.04 -16.40 10.24
CA LYS A 105 -0.06 -16.85 11.26
C LYS A 105 -0.19 -16.11 12.60
N LEU A 106 -0.71 -14.89 12.61
CA LEU A 106 -0.86 -14.07 13.82
C LEU A 106 -2.12 -14.44 14.62
N ILE A 107 -3.15 -14.97 13.98
CA ILE A 107 -4.43 -15.35 14.63
C ILE A 107 -4.21 -16.23 15.88
N PRO A 108 -3.52 -17.39 15.79
CA PRO A 108 -3.33 -18.25 16.96
C PRO A 108 -2.45 -17.63 18.06
N LEU A 109 -1.62 -16.63 17.74
CA LEU A 109 -0.75 -15.97 18.72
C LEU A 109 -1.52 -15.06 19.69
N THR A 110 -2.76 -14.71 19.34
CA THR A 110 -3.64 -13.94 20.22
C THR A 110 -4.24 -14.77 21.37
N GLY A 111 -4.08 -16.10 21.35
CA GLY A 111 -4.60 -17.00 22.37
C GLY A 111 -6.10 -17.30 22.21
N ASN A 112 -6.66 -18.08 23.14
CA ASN A 112 -8.04 -18.56 23.06
C ASN A 112 -9.10 -17.52 23.48
N ASP A 113 -8.69 -16.49 24.22
CA ASP A 113 -9.57 -15.44 24.73
C ASP A 113 -8.83 -14.09 24.76
N PRO A 114 -8.42 -13.54 23.60
CA PRO A 114 -7.75 -12.26 23.57
C PRO A 114 -8.69 -11.13 23.96
N PRO A 115 -8.12 -9.98 24.35
CA PRO A 115 -8.87 -8.73 24.39
C PRO A 115 -9.54 -8.48 23.03
N ARG A 116 -10.88 -8.37 23.00
CA ARG A 116 -11.65 -8.10 21.78
C ARG A 116 -12.22 -6.69 21.81
N ARG A 117 -11.34 -5.69 21.76
CA ARG A 117 -11.77 -4.27 21.82
C ARG A 117 -12.29 -3.84 20.46
N ALA A 118 -13.59 -3.52 20.39
CA ALA A 118 -14.27 -3.11 19.16
C ALA A 118 -13.58 -1.90 18.49
N GLU A 119 -13.13 -0.93 19.29
CA GLU A 119 -12.41 0.26 18.81
C GLU A 119 -11.11 -0.04 18.04
N VAL A 120 -10.54 -1.24 18.16
CA VAL A 120 -9.36 -1.69 17.39
C VAL A 120 -9.74 -2.70 16.31
N LEU A 121 -10.68 -3.62 16.60
CA LEU A 121 -11.08 -4.65 15.64
C LEU A 121 -11.88 -4.06 14.47
N GLU A 122 -12.82 -3.15 14.71
CA GLU A 122 -13.67 -2.59 13.65
C GLU A 122 -12.84 -1.86 12.57
N PRO A 123 -11.87 -0.98 12.90
CA PRO A 123 -11.00 -0.39 11.88
C PRO A 123 -10.17 -1.43 11.13
N ILE A 124 -9.67 -2.49 11.78
CA ILE A 124 -8.89 -3.54 11.11
C ILE A 124 -9.74 -4.35 10.13
N LEU A 125 -10.95 -4.73 10.52
CA LEU A 125 -11.86 -5.45 9.61
C LEU A 125 -12.23 -4.56 8.41
N ARG A 126 -12.38 -3.26 8.64
CA ARG A 126 -12.55 -2.27 7.57
C ARG A 126 -11.34 -2.20 6.65
N MET A 127 -10.11 -2.28 7.17
CA MET A 127 -8.91 -2.38 6.34
C MET A 127 -8.93 -3.63 5.46
N GLY A 128 -9.39 -4.77 5.96
CA GLY A 128 -9.54 -5.99 5.17
C GLY A 128 -10.47 -5.81 3.96
N ILE A 129 -11.61 -5.15 4.18
CA ILE A 129 -12.58 -4.83 3.10
C ILE A 129 -11.96 -3.89 2.06
N LEU A 130 -11.31 -2.80 2.50
CA LEU A 130 -10.69 -1.83 1.61
C LEU A 130 -9.55 -2.45 0.80
N ALA A 131 -8.67 -3.22 1.43
CA ALA A 131 -7.57 -3.92 0.75
C ALA A 131 -8.10 -4.89 -0.31
N ARG A 132 -9.17 -5.63 -0.02
CA ARG A 132 -9.83 -6.51 -1.00
C ARG A 132 -10.38 -5.72 -2.18
N ASP A 133 -11.01 -4.57 -1.93
CA ASP A 133 -11.58 -3.72 -2.99
C ASP A 133 -10.49 -3.11 -3.89
N GLU A 134 -9.34 -2.73 -3.33
CA GLU A 134 -8.20 -2.24 -4.11
C GLU A 134 -7.58 -3.33 -4.99
N VAL A 135 -7.49 -4.57 -4.49
CA VAL A 135 -7.05 -5.72 -5.31
C VAL A 135 -8.01 -5.95 -6.48
N VAL A 136 -9.32 -5.87 -6.25
CA VAL A 136 -10.32 -6.00 -7.33
C VAL A 136 -10.22 -4.85 -8.33
N GLN A 137 -10.01 -3.62 -7.85
CA GLN A 137 -9.84 -2.46 -8.71
C GLN A 137 -8.57 -2.53 -9.55
N CYS A 138 -7.43 -2.92 -8.98
CA CYS A 138 -6.17 -3.03 -9.74
C CYS A 138 -6.24 -4.14 -10.79
N ARG A 139 -6.92 -5.25 -10.48
CA ARG A 139 -7.27 -6.30 -11.45
C ARG A 139 -8.12 -5.75 -12.59
N GLN A 140 -9.18 -5.00 -12.29
CA GLN A 140 -10.06 -4.42 -13.31
C GLN A 140 -9.32 -3.40 -14.18
N ALA A 141 -8.49 -2.54 -13.56
CA ALA A 141 -7.66 -1.59 -14.27
C ALA A 141 -6.71 -2.29 -15.24
N LEU A 142 -6.09 -3.39 -14.82
CA LEU A 142 -5.23 -4.20 -15.67
C LEU A 142 -6.03 -4.82 -16.82
N GLU A 143 -7.13 -5.52 -16.55
CA GLU A 143 -7.97 -6.17 -17.56
C GLU A 143 -8.44 -5.20 -18.66
N LEU A 144 -8.92 -4.03 -18.26
CA LEU A 144 -9.48 -3.03 -19.16
C LEU A 144 -8.45 -2.07 -19.75
N ARG A 145 -7.20 -2.13 -19.27
CA ARG A 145 -6.15 -1.13 -19.54
C ARG A 145 -6.62 0.29 -19.20
N ASP A 146 -7.31 0.42 -18.08
CA ASP A 146 -7.95 1.65 -17.63
C ASP A 146 -7.02 2.44 -16.71
N VAL A 147 -6.50 3.56 -17.22
CA VAL A 147 -5.58 4.45 -16.50
C VAL A 147 -6.29 5.21 -15.38
N ASP A 148 -7.57 5.57 -15.55
CA ASP A 148 -8.29 6.32 -14.53
C ASP A 148 -8.56 5.45 -13.30
N LEU A 149 -8.95 4.19 -13.51
CA LEU A 149 -9.07 3.20 -12.43
C LEU A 149 -7.73 2.96 -11.72
N ALA A 150 -6.63 2.92 -12.47
CA ALA A 150 -5.29 2.76 -11.90
C ALA A 150 -4.88 3.97 -11.03
N LEU A 151 -5.15 5.20 -11.49
CA LEU A 151 -4.82 6.41 -10.75
C LEU A 151 -5.70 6.62 -9.50
N ASP A 152 -6.97 6.18 -9.54
CA ASP A 152 -7.87 6.28 -8.39
C ASP A 152 -7.44 5.40 -7.20
N LEU A 153 -6.65 4.34 -7.43
CA LEU A 153 -6.11 3.47 -6.36
C LEU A 153 -5.33 4.28 -5.33
N VAL A 154 -4.51 5.25 -5.77
CA VAL A 154 -3.71 6.11 -4.89
C VAL A 154 -4.58 6.86 -3.87
N ARG A 155 -5.72 7.35 -4.35
CA ARG A 155 -6.63 8.14 -3.52
C ARG A 155 -7.35 7.23 -2.51
N ARG A 156 -7.68 6.00 -2.90
CA ARG A 156 -8.33 5.02 -2.03
C ARG A 156 -7.38 4.48 -0.96
N ASP A 157 -6.14 4.19 -1.33
CA ASP A 157 -5.12 3.63 -0.44
C ASP A 157 -4.72 4.60 0.69
N GLN A 158 -4.98 5.89 0.52
CA GLN A 158 -4.84 6.87 1.59
C GLN A 158 -5.68 6.50 2.83
N GLU A 159 -6.85 5.90 2.64
CA GLU A 159 -7.72 5.48 3.73
C GLU A 159 -7.13 4.30 4.51
N LEU A 160 -6.55 3.31 3.83
CA LEU A 160 -5.80 2.22 4.45
C LEU A 160 -4.62 2.75 5.27
N ASN A 161 -3.86 3.68 4.69
CA ASN A 161 -2.73 4.33 5.35
C ASN A 161 -3.15 5.11 6.63
N GLU A 162 -4.32 5.74 6.61
CA GLU A 162 -4.86 6.46 7.76
C GLU A 162 -5.30 5.52 8.88
N LEU A 163 -6.02 4.45 8.54
CA LEU A 163 -6.43 3.40 9.48
C LEU A 163 -5.21 2.70 10.11
N ASN A 164 -4.18 2.40 9.32
CA ASN A 164 -2.93 1.83 9.82
C ASN A 164 -2.28 2.73 10.90
N ARG A 165 -2.23 4.04 10.66
CA ARG A 165 -1.72 5.02 11.63
C ARG A 165 -2.61 5.13 12.86
N GLU A 166 -3.93 5.01 12.70
CA GLU A 166 -4.89 5.00 13.79
C GLU A 166 -4.65 3.79 14.71
N ILE A 167 -4.56 2.58 14.16
CA ILE A 167 -4.27 1.36 14.93
C ILE A 167 -2.97 1.49 15.71
N PHE A 168 -1.92 2.06 15.10
CA PHE A 168 -0.66 2.30 15.81
C PHE A 168 -0.82 3.25 17.01
N ARG A 169 -1.65 4.30 16.89
CA ARG A 169 -1.92 5.22 18.02
C ARG A 169 -2.73 4.53 19.11
N LEU A 170 -3.77 3.79 18.74
CA LEU A 170 -4.57 3.00 19.68
C LEU A 170 -3.70 1.99 20.44
N ALA A 171 -2.73 1.36 19.78
CA ALA A 171 -1.80 0.45 20.41
C ALA A 171 -0.95 1.11 21.52
N ILE A 172 -0.58 2.38 21.34
CA ILE A 172 0.14 3.17 22.34
C ILE A 172 -0.77 3.57 23.50
N ASP A 173 -1.97 4.06 23.19
CA ASP A 173 -2.87 4.67 24.16
C ASP A 173 -3.58 3.64 25.06
N LEU A 174 -3.80 2.41 24.55
CA LEU A 174 -4.62 1.40 25.21
C LEU A 174 -3.82 0.27 25.87
N GLY A 175 -2.49 0.24 25.71
CA GLY A 175 -1.60 -0.84 26.15
C GLY A 175 -1.22 -0.80 27.64
N ASP A 176 -2.22 -0.68 28.52
CA ASP A 176 -2.04 -0.49 29.97
C ASP A 176 -1.44 -1.71 30.69
N ASP A 177 -1.86 -2.92 30.30
CA ASP A 177 -1.38 -4.19 30.84
C ASP A 177 -0.64 -5.03 29.79
N ILE A 178 0.05 -6.09 30.23
CA ILE A 178 0.91 -6.92 29.36
C ILE A 178 0.08 -7.64 28.29
N ASP A 179 -1.04 -8.26 28.66
CA ASP A 179 -1.84 -9.09 27.75
C ASP A 179 -2.50 -8.21 26.68
N THR A 180 -3.07 -7.07 27.08
CA THR A 180 -3.60 -6.07 26.14
C THR A 180 -2.51 -5.55 25.21
N ARG A 181 -1.32 -5.25 25.74
CA ARG A 181 -0.22 -4.72 24.92
C ARG A 181 0.25 -5.73 23.88
N GLU A 182 0.43 -6.99 24.25
CA GLU A 182 0.83 -8.05 23.31
C GLU A 182 -0.20 -8.25 22.19
N TRP A 183 -1.48 -8.22 22.53
CA TRP A 183 -2.56 -8.25 21.54
C TRP A 183 -2.54 -7.03 20.61
N LEU A 184 -2.39 -5.80 21.14
CA LEU A 184 -2.32 -4.57 20.34
C LEU A 184 -1.11 -4.55 19.39
N MET A 185 0.04 -5.08 19.83
CA MET A 185 1.22 -5.23 18.98
C MET A 185 0.94 -6.20 17.82
N THR A 186 0.21 -7.28 18.09
CA THR A 186 -0.24 -8.22 17.06
C THR A 186 -1.18 -7.56 16.07
N MET A 187 -2.17 -6.80 16.55
CA MET A 187 -3.11 -6.04 15.73
C MET A 187 -2.41 -4.97 14.86
N THR A 188 -1.35 -4.36 15.36
CA THR A 188 -0.52 -3.43 14.57
C THR A 188 0.18 -4.13 13.40
N MET A 189 0.67 -5.36 13.60
CA MET A 189 1.25 -6.14 12.51
C MET A 189 0.21 -6.54 11.46
N VAL A 190 -1.02 -6.86 11.89
CA VAL A 190 -2.15 -7.14 10.99
C VAL A 190 -2.50 -5.91 10.15
N ALA A 191 -2.66 -4.73 10.79
CA ALA A 191 -2.94 -3.48 10.09
C ALA A 191 -1.85 -3.16 9.05
N ARG A 192 -0.58 -3.36 9.41
CA ARG A 192 0.54 -3.18 8.48
C ARG A 192 0.50 -4.14 7.29
N ALA A 193 0.05 -5.37 7.49
CA ALA A 193 -0.08 -6.34 6.41
C ALA A 193 -1.19 -5.95 5.42
N PHE A 194 -2.33 -5.44 5.90
CA PHE A 194 -3.37 -4.88 5.03
C PHE A 194 -2.92 -3.64 4.26
N GLU A 195 -2.22 -2.70 4.90
CA GLU A 195 -1.60 -1.55 4.20
C GLU A 195 -0.66 -2.01 3.08
N ARG A 196 0.18 -3.01 3.34
CA ARG A 196 1.07 -3.57 2.30
C ARG A 196 0.33 -4.24 1.15
N ILE A 197 -0.88 -4.76 1.35
CA ILE A 197 -1.71 -5.27 0.26
C ILE A 197 -2.15 -4.10 -0.63
N GLY A 198 -2.60 -3.00 -0.04
CA GLY A 198 -2.93 -1.75 -0.75
C GLY A 198 -1.75 -1.19 -1.53
N ASP A 199 -0.57 -1.08 -0.90
CA ASP A 199 0.69 -0.66 -1.55
C ASP A 199 0.98 -1.48 -2.82
N ASN A 200 0.84 -2.81 -2.76
CA ASN A 200 1.06 -3.66 -3.93
C ASN A 200 -0.03 -3.47 -5.00
N ALA A 201 -1.27 -3.12 -4.63
CA ALA A 201 -2.34 -2.86 -5.59
C ALA A 201 -2.07 -1.56 -6.35
N VAL A 202 -1.59 -0.54 -5.64
CA VAL A 202 -1.09 0.73 -6.20
C VAL A 202 0.06 0.47 -7.16
N ASP A 203 1.05 -0.35 -6.78
CA ASP A 203 2.18 -0.73 -7.65
C ASP A 203 1.73 -1.44 -8.95
N ILE A 204 0.68 -2.27 -8.88
CA ILE A 204 0.07 -2.89 -10.06
C ILE A 204 -0.62 -1.83 -10.92
N GLY A 205 -1.31 -0.86 -10.31
CA GLY A 205 -1.86 0.30 -11.01
C GLY A 205 -0.79 1.07 -11.79
N GLU A 206 0.40 1.26 -11.22
CA GLU A 206 1.54 1.87 -11.93
C GLU A 206 1.93 1.09 -13.20
N GLN A 207 1.86 -0.25 -13.17
CA GLN A 207 2.11 -1.08 -14.34
C GLN A 207 1.06 -0.87 -15.45
N VAL A 208 -0.22 -0.65 -15.09
CA VAL A 208 -1.27 -0.34 -16.08
C VAL A 208 -0.95 0.93 -16.84
N VAL A 209 -0.56 1.99 -16.13
CA VAL A 209 -0.16 3.27 -16.75
C VAL A 209 1.04 3.06 -17.68
N PHE A 210 2.03 2.28 -17.26
CA PHE A 210 3.20 1.97 -18.08
C PHE A 210 2.85 1.22 -19.36
N ILE A 211 1.94 0.25 -19.31
CA ILE A 211 1.47 -0.50 -20.48
C ILE A 211 0.84 0.44 -21.51
N VAL A 212 -0.02 1.36 -21.07
CA VAL A 212 -0.79 2.25 -21.96
C VAL A 212 0.09 3.38 -22.49
N GLU A 213 0.72 4.16 -21.61
CA GLU A 213 1.37 5.41 -21.97
C GLU A 213 2.85 5.22 -22.37
N GLY A 214 3.54 4.25 -21.76
CA GLY A 214 4.94 3.92 -22.07
C GLY A 214 6.01 4.85 -21.49
N PRO A 215 7.28 4.53 -21.75
CA PRO A 215 8.40 5.39 -21.39
C PRO A 215 8.56 6.48 -22.46
N SER A 216 8.51 7.75 -22.08
CA SER A 216 8.95 8.88 -22.92
C SER A 216 10.32 9.43 -22.48
N PRO A 217 11.00 10.28 -23.27
CA PRO A 217 12.38 10.73 -23.01
C PRO A 217 12.66 11.37 -21.63
N GLU A 218 11.64 11.80 -20.90
CA GLU A 218 11.71 12.30 -19.50
C GLU A 218 11.30 11.24 -18.44
N PHE A 219 11.03 9.98 -18.84
CA PHE A 219 10.13 9.06 -18.13
C PHE A 219 10.85 7.92 -17.39
N GLY A 220 11.88 8.27 -16.62
CA GLY A 220 12.33 7.42 -15.52
C GLY A 220 11.42 7.51 -14.28
N GLU A 221 10.43 8.41 -14.28
CA GLU A 221 9.75 8.88 -13.06
C GLU A 221 8.22 9.02 -13.14
N SER A 222 7.55 8.64 -14.25
CA SER A 222 6.18 9.12 -14.55
C SER A 222 5.02 8.37 -13.86
N ALA A 223 5.01 7.04 -13.79
CA ALA A 223 4.00 6.32 -13.00
C ALA A 223 4.07 6.82 -11.55
N THR A 224 5.28 6.86 -11.01
CA THR A 224 5.62 7.49 -9.74
C THR A 224 5.32 9.00 -9.69
N ARG A 225 5.20 9.77 -10.78
CA ARG A 225 4.86 11.22 -10.76
C ARG A 225 3.37 11.46 -10.84
N ALA A 226 2.62 10.69 -11.64
CA ALA A 226 1.17 10.71 -11.63
C ALA A 226 0.67 10.20 -10.27
N PHE A 227 1.26 9.12 -9.77
CA PHE A 227 1.05 8.61 -8.42
C PHE A 227 1.57 9.60 -7.36
N ARG A 228 2.78 10.17 -7.47
CA ARG A 228 3.22 11.25 -6.54
C ARG A 228 2.33 12.49 -6.60
N ARG A 229 1.74 12.84 -7.76
CA ARG A 229 0.82 13.97 -7.91
C ARG A 229 -0.53 13.67 -7.29
N ALA A 230 -1.04 12.45 -7.46
CA ALA A 230 -2.23 11.96 -6.78
C ALA A 230 -1.99 11.90 -5.25
N GLN A 231 -0.86 11.38 -4.79
CA GLN A 231 -0.43 11.37 -3.38
C GLN A 231 -0.29 12.80 -2.82
N ARG A 232 0.23 13.75 -3.61
CA ARG A 232 0.33 15.18 -3.21
C ARG A 232 -1.02 15.90 -3.23
N GLY A 233 -1.96 15.48 -4.07
CA GLY A 233 -3.31 16.05 -4.17
C GLY A 233 -4.25 15.59 -3.05
N GLY A 234 -3.95 14.47 -2.37
CA GLY A 234 -4.70 13.95 -1.22
C GLY A 234 -4.23 14.48 0.14
N LEU A 235 -3.09 15.18 0.21
CA LEU A 235 -2.59 15.76 1.46
C LEU A 235 -3.22 17.13 1.74
N GLY A 236 -4.34 17.14 2.46
CA GLY A 236 -4.60 18.17 3.48
C GLY A 236 -6.06 18.38 3.88
N PRO A 237 -6.35 18.60 5.18
CA PRO A 237 -7.12 19.74 5.57
C PRO A 237 -6.20 20.97 5.65
N ALA A 238 -6.67 22.11 5.14
CA ALA A 238 -6.04 23.39 5.33
C ALA A 238 -5.83 23.65 6.83
N ARG A 239 -4.60 23.98 7.24
CA ARG A 239 -4.39 24.63 8.54
C ARG A 239 -5.28 25.89 8.56
N PRO A 240 -6.08 26.12 9.61
CA PRO A 240 -6.82 27.36 9.71
C PRO A 240 -5.80 28.50 9.75
N GLY A 241 -5.92 29.42 8.79
CA GLY A 241 -5.04 30.56 8.66
C GLY A 241 -5.00 31.33 9.96
N GLY A 242 -3.81 31.41 10.55
CA GLY A 242 -3.51 32.41 11.55
C GLY A 242 -3.70 33.78 10.91
N LEU A 243 -4.71 34.52 11.37
CA LEU A 243 -4.86 35.93 11.09
C LEU A 243 -3.61 36.65 11.62
N GLY A 244 -2.71 36.97 10.70
CA GLY A 244 -1.66 37.95 10.94
C GLY A 244 -2.32 39.32 11.13
N THR A 245 -2.33 39.81 12.36
CA THR A 245 -2.39 41.25 12.63
C THR A 245 -0.97 41.79 12.44
N GLY A 246 -0.75 42.47 11.32
CA GLY A 246 0.52 43.14 11.04
C GLY A 246 0.82 44.27 12.03
N PRO A 247 2.09 44.66 12.22
CA PRO A 247 2.44 45.83 13.01
C PRO A 247 2.36 47.07 12.10
N ALA A 248 1.64 48.09 12.54
CA ALA A 248 1.69 49.42 11.96
C ALA A 248 2.10 50.43 13.03
N ASP A 249 3.09 51.23 12.63
CA ASP A 249 3.44 52.56 13.12
C ASP A 249 4.12 52.70 14.50
N GLY A 250 5.45 52.80 14.43
CA GLY A 250 6.25 53.52 15.44
C GLY A 250 6.45 54.99 15.03
N PRO A 251 6.64 55.92 15.99
CA PRO A 251 7.10 57.26 15.69
C PRO A 251 8.63 57.42 15.82
N ALA A 252 9.16 58.35 15.04
CA ALA A 252 10.57 58.68 14.81
C ALA A 252 11.25 59.44 15.98
N PRO A 253 12.60 59.64 15.94
CA PRO A 253 13.43 59.88 17.13
C PRO A 253 13.67 61.37 17.44
N GLY A 254 14.03 61.66 18.69
CA GLY A 254 14.52 62.97 19.11
C GLY A 254 15.07 62.98 20.53
N ASP A 255 16.35 63.34 20.62
CA ASP A 255 17.09 63.94 21.74
C ASP A 255 17.45 63.12 22.99
N ALA A 256 18.72 62.68 23.02
CA ALA A 256 19.55 62.58 24.23
C ALA A 256 20.16 63.97 24.53
N PRO A 257 20.49 64.33 25.80
CA PRO A 257 21.77 63.94 26.42
C PRO A 257 21.73 63.93 27.99
N PRO A 258 22.85 63.96 28.73
CA PRO A 258 23.94 62.99 28.79
C PRO A 258 24.22 62.46 30.24
N SER A 259 25.09 61.44 30.28
CA SER A 259 25.94 60.88 31.36
C SER A 259 26.00 61.56 32.74
N ASP A 260 26.03 60.75 33.82
CA ASP A 260 27.16 60.81 34.78
C ASP A 260 27.34 59.56 35.67
N ASP A 261 28.61 59.17 35.80
CA ASP A 261 29.38 58.49 36.85
C ASP A 261 28.84 57.44 37.85
N GLY A 262 29.60 56.34 37.97
CA GLY A 262 30.05 55.85 39.30
C GLY A 262 30.09 54.32 39.53
N PRO A 263 31.22 53.71 39.95
CA PRO A 263 31.46 52.26 39.92
C PRO A 263 31.29 51.56 41.30
N GLY A 264 31.15 50.22 41.32
CA GLY A 264 31.25 49.47 42.59
C GLY A 264 31.01 47.95 42.54
N THR A 265 32.05 47.19 42.16
CA THR A 265 32.57 45.94 42.78
C THR A 265 31.71 44.65 42.91
N PRO A 266 32.25 43.44 42.58
CA PRO A 266 31.59 42.13 42.68
C PRO A 266 32.02 41.32 43.95
N PRO A 267 31.87 39.96 43.99
CA PRO A 267 30.82 39.18 44.64
C PRO A 267 31.28 38.50 45.97
N SER A 268 30.41 37.70 46.61
CA SER A 268 30.84 36.77 47.68
C SER A 268 30.01 35.49 47.73
N ALA A 269 30.77 34.37 47.75
CA ALA A 269 30.51 32.99 48.17
C ALA A 269 29.45 32.16 47.44
#